data_AF-A0A4P9D248-F1
#
_entry.id   AF-A0A4P9D248-F1
#
_cell.length_a   1.000
_cell.length_b   1.000
_cell.length_c   1.000
_cell.angle_alpha   90.00
_cell.angle_beta   90.00
_cell.angle_gamma   90.00
#
_symmetry.space_group_name_H-M   'P 1'
#
loop_
_entity.id
_entity.type
_entity.pdbx_description
1 polymer ?
#
loop_
_entity_poly.entity_id
_entity_poly.type
_entity_poly.pdbx_seq_one_letter_code
_entity_poly.pdbx_strand_id
1 'polypeptide(L)'
;MHTSAISLPIFSPPKTLKSQFLSSLNPTPFPIQTRLLSTRPTLTIRSAVAIEKETPENERPETFLRQSDDAAASLSSSSASSIRGRFEKMIREAQDSVCAAIEAVDGGKFEEDVWSRPGGGGGISRVLQEGNVWEKAGVNVSVVYGMMPPEAYRAAKGEGSAEGVKAGPVPFFAAGISSVLHPKNPFAPTLHFNYRYFETDAPKDTPGAPRQWWFGGGTDLTPAYIFEEDVKHFHTVQKKACDKFDPSFYPKFKKWCDDYFFIKHRGERRGLGGIFFDDLNDYDQEMLLAFSTECTKSVIPAYIPIIERCKDMPFTEQHKAWQQLRRGRYVEFNLVYDRGTTFGLKTGGRIESILVSLPLTARWEYDHQPEEGSEEWKLLDACINPKEWV
;
A
#
# COMPACT_ATOMS: atom_id res chain seq x y z
N MET A 1 -24.63 49.40 35.93
CA MET A 1 -25.36 48.14 35.67
C MET A 1 -24.44 46.99 36.07
N HIS A 2 -24.98 46.08 36.89
CA HIS A 2 -24.40 44.92 37.60
C HIS A 2 -23.10 44.28 37.04
N THR A 3 -22.00 44.12 37.81
CA THR A 3 -21.69 43.06 38.83
C THR A 3 -21.84 41.63 38.26
N SER A 4 -20.89 40.69 38.32
CA SER A 4 -20.01 40.29 39.43
C SER A 4 -18.80 39.45 38.98
N ALA A 5 -17.79 39.44 39.84
CA ALA A 5 -16.55 38.66 39.79
C ALA A 5 -16.67 37.26 40.46
N ILE A 6 -15.52 36.57 40.53
CA ILE A 6 -15.03 35.52 41.47
C ILE A 6 -14.65 34.23 40.72
N SER A 7 -13.62 33.43 41.03
CA SER A 7 -12.28 33.51 41.64
C SER A 7 -11.76 32.03 41.67
N LEU A 8 -10.45 31.81 41.63
CA LEU A 8 -9.77 30.50 41.61
C LEU A 8 -9.89 29.73 42.96
N PRO A 9 -9.41 28.46 43.10
CA PRO A 9 -8.00 28.26 43.45
C PRO A 9 -7.29 27.02 42.88
N ILE A 10 -5.97 27.17 42.86
CA ILE A 10 -4.87 26.21 42.63
C ILE A 10 -4.74 25.25 43.82
N PHE A 11 -4.39 23.98 43.61
CA PHE A 11 -3.76 23.13 44.64
C PHE A 11 -2.72 22.15 44.05
N SER A 12 -1.54 22.16 44.69
CA SER A 12 -0.34 21.33 44.45
C SER A 12 -0.43 19.95 45.15
N PRO A 13 0.43 18.97 44.81
CA PRO A 13 0.29 17.56 45.21
C PRO A 13 1.00 17.23 46.53
N PRO A 14 0.66 16.12 47.22
CA PRO A 14 1.45 15.61 48.33
C PRO A 14 2.40 14.46 47.93
N LYS A 15 3.46 14.38 48.74
CA LYS A 15 4.64 13.52 48.68
C LYS A 15 4.40 12.11 49.27
N THR A 16 5.31 11.24 48.86
CA THR A 16 5.74 9.92 49.37
C THR A 16 5.54 9.58 50.86
N LEU A 17 5.21 8.32 51.13
CA LEU A 17 5.66 7.60 52.34
C LEU A 17 5.84 6.09 52.09
N LYS A 18 6.89 5.54 52.68
CA LYS A 18 7.46 4.20 52.54
C LYS A 18 6.77 3.16 53.44
N SER A 19 6.76 1.91 52.96
CA SER A 19 7.20 0.66 53.64
C SER A 19 6.50 0.17 54.93
N GLN A 20 6.05 -1.08 54.87
CA GLN A 20 6.26 -2.23 55.80
C GLN A 20 4.94 -2.98 56.09
N PHE A 21 4.82 -4.25 55.67
CA PHE A 21 4.96 -5.42 56.54
C PHE A 21 4.64 -6.73 55.79
N LEU A 22 5.43 -7.75 56.12
CA LEU A 22 5.49 -9.11 55.59
C LEU A 22 4.56 -10.08 56.34
N SER A 23 4.21 -11.18 55.65
CA SER A 23 3.90 -12.54 56.19
C SER A 23 2.54 -12.69 56.90
N SER A 24 1.78 -13.79 56.88
CA SER A 24 2.01 -15.22 56.68
C SER A 24 0.60 -15.90 56.61
N LEU A 25 0.33 -16.91 55.78
CA LEU A 25 0.20 -18.35 56.08
C LEU A 25 -1.20 -18.95 55.75
N ASN A 26 -1.20 -19.77 54.68
CA ASN A 26 -1.86 -21.06 54.40
C ASN A 26 -3.40 -21.29 54.36
N PRO A 27 -3.85 -22.25 53.50
CA PRO A 27 -5.22 -22.39 53.04
C PRO A 27 -5.98 -23.58 53.67
N THR A 28 -7.31 -23.56 53.64
CA THR A 28 -8.15 -24.76 53.89
C THR A 28 -9.22 -24.93 52.80
N PRO A 29 -9.63 -26.18 52.48
CA PRO A 29 -10.24 -26.55 51.20
C PRO A 29 -11.77 -26.75 51.29
N PHE A 30 -12.47 -26.55 50.19
CA PHE A 30 -13.90 -26.90 50.03
C PHE A 30 -14.16 -27.44 48.60
N PRO A 31 -15.23 -28.24 48.39
CA PRO A 31 -15.10 -29.57 47.84
C PRO A 31 -15.52 -29.67 46.36
N ILE A 32 -15.00 -30.71 45.72
CA ILE A 32 -15.31 -31.11 44.35
C ILE A 32 -16.76 -31.60 44.26
N GLN A 33 -17.60 -30.87 43.53
CA GLN A 33 -18.87 -31.39 43.00
C GLN A 33 -18.71 -31.67 41.51
N THR A 34 -18.71 -32.95 41.18
CA THR A 34 -18.78 -33.51 39.83
C THR A 34 -20.10 -33.09 39.17
N ARG A 35 -20.04 -32.21 38.18
CA ARG A 35 -21.15 -32.01 37.22
C ARG A 35 -20.75 -32.53 35.85
N LEU A 36 -21.66 -33.33 35.32
CA LEU A 36 -21.62 -34.09 34.08
C LEU A 36 -21.21 -33.24 32.87
N LEU A 37 -20.40 -33.87 32.02
CA LEU A 37 -19.99 -33.41 30.69
C LEU A 37 -21.21 -33.04 29.84
N SER A 38 -21.38 -31.74 29.58
CA SER A 38 -22.16 -31.25 28.44
C SER A 38 -21.18 -30.98 27.31
N THR A 39 -21.25 -31.81 26.27
CA THR A 39 -20.49 -31.68 25.03
C THR A 39 -20.88 -30.38 24.32
N ARG A 40 -20.06 -29.34 24.46
CA ARG A 40 -20.11 -28.20 23.53
C ARG A 40 -19.57 -28.69 22.18
N PRO A 41 -20.28 -28.46 21.06
CA PRO A 41 -19.71 -28.74 19.75
C PRO A 41 -18.52 -27.80 19.55
N THR A 42 -17.33 -28.37 19.37
CA THR A 42 -16.15 -27.68 18.86
C THR A 42 -16.52 -27.14 17.49
N LEU A 43 -16.75 -25.84 17.39
CA LEU A 43 -16.87 -25.16 16.11
C LEU A 43 -15.45 -25.06 15.53
N THR A 44 -14.99 -26.13 14.89
CA THR A 44 -13.74 -26.11 14.14
C THR A 44 -13.99 -25.36 12.83
N ILE A 45 -13.99 -24.03 12.86
CA ILE A 45 -13.80 -23.25 11.64
C ILE A 45 -12.30 -23.06 11.47
N ARG A 46 -11.68 -23.98 10.73
CA ARG A 46 -10.45 -23.70 10.01
C ARG A 46 -10.65 -24.20 8.59
N SER A 47 -11.36 -23.42 7.79
CA SER A 47 -11.06 -23.38 6.36
C SER A 47 -9.73 -22.64 6.25
N ALA A 48 -8.62 -23.36 6.33
CA ALA A 48 -7.38 -22.83 5.80
C ALA A 48 -7.62 -22.72 4.30
N VAL A 49 -7.68 -21.49 3.77
CA VAL A 49 -7.59 -21.27 2.32
C VAL A 49 -6.29 -21.96 1.91
N ALA A 50 -6.41 -23.07 1.18
CA ALA A 50 -5.24 -23.72 0.63
C ALA A 50 -4.57 -22.70 -0.29
N ILE A 51 -3.36 -22.29 0.06
CA ILE A 51 -2.55 -21.43 -0.81
C ILE A 51 -2.19 -22.29 -2.01
N GLU A 52 -2.90 -22.13 -3.11
CA GLU A 52 -2.55 -22.77 -4.37
C GLU A 52 -1.22 -22.17 -4.84
N LYS A 53 -0.17 -22.99 -4.78
CA LYS A 53 1.19 -22.57 -5.10
C LYS A 53 1.28 -22.12 -6.56
N GLU A 54 1.87 -20.95 -6.78
CA GLU A 54 2.14 -20.41 -8.11
C GLU A 54 3.09 -21.32 -8.90
N THR A 55 2.97 -21.29 -10.23
CA THR A 55 3.85 -22.00 -11.15
C THR A 55 4.82 -21.00 -11.79
N PRO A 56 6.14 -21.16 -11.64
CA PRO A 56 7.11 -20.36 -12.38
C PRO A 56 6.99 -20.62 -13.88
N GLU A 57 7.10 -19.56 -14.68
CA GLU A 57 7.07 -19.60 -16.13
C GLU A 57 8.46 -19.26 -16.68
N ASN A 58 8.90 -20.00 -17.70
CA ASN A 58 10.23 -19.78 -18.29
C ASN A 58 10.29 -18.53 -19.17
N GLU A 59 9.15 -18.09 -19.71
CA GLU A 59 9.08 -16.98 -20.65
C GLU A 59 7.87 -16.08 -20.34
N ARG A 60 8.02 -14.79 -20.64
CA ARG A 60 6.95 -13.80 -20.51
C ARG A 60 5.88 -14.07 -21.58
N PRO A 61 4.62 -14.39 -21.21
CA PRO A 61 3.55 -14.52 -22.19
C PRO A 61 3.19 -13.15 -22.78
N GLU A 62 2.66 -13.15 -24.01
CA GLU A 62 2.18 -11.94 -24.70
C GLU A 62 1.12 -11.20 -23.87
N THR A 63 0.18 -11.96 -23.28
CA THR A 63 -0.84 -11.47 -22.34
C THR A 63 -1.10 -12.51 -21.26
N PHE A 64 -1.50 -12.07 -20.07
CA PHE A 64 -2.02 -12.92 -19.02
C PHE A 64 -3.54 -13.08 -19.07
N LEU A 65 -4.25 -12.34 -19.94
CA LEU A 65 -5.71 -12.38 -20.07
C LEU A 65 -6.22 -13.79 -20.43
N ARG A 66 -7.50 -14.04 -20.13
CA ARG A 66 -8.17 -15.26 -20.62
C ARG A 66 -8.44 -15.10 -22.11
N GLN A 67 -8.44 -16.20 -22.85
CA GLN A 67 -8.81 -16.20 -24.28
C GLN A 67 -10.17 -15.55 -24.56
N SER A 68 -11.15 -15.63 -23.64
CA SER A 68 -12.45 -14.97 -23.79
C SER A 68 -12.38 -13.43 -23.67
N ASP A 69 -11.41 -12.91 -22.92
CA ASP A 69 -11.18 -11.47 -22.79
C ASP A 69 -10.52 -10.89 -24.06
N ASP A 70 -9.73 -11.71 -24.78
CA ASP A 70 -9.17 -11.38 -26.10
C ASP A 70 -10.19 -11.57 -27.23
N ALA A 71 -11.00 -12.64 -27.19
CA ALA A 71 -12.00 -12.94 -28.22
C ALA A 71 -13.13 -11.90 -28.27
N ALA A 72 -13.49 -11.28 -27.15
CA ALA A 72 -14.43 -10.16 -27.11
C ALA A 72 -13.95 -8.95 -27.93
N ALA A 73 -12.63 -8.80 -28.11
CA ALA A 73 -12.06 -7.76 -28.98
C ALA A 73 -12.11 -8.13 -30.48
N SER A 74 -12.20 -9.42 -30.82
CA SER A 74 -12.17 -9.90 -32.22
C SER A 74 -13.50 -9.78 -32.97
N LEU A 75 -14.63 -9.61 -32.25
CA LEU A 75 -15.97 -9.49 -32.82
C LEU A 75 -16.38 -8.04 -33.17
N SER A 76 -15.55 -7.05 -32.85
CA SER A 76 -15.71 -5.67 -33.33
C SER A 76 -14.52 -5.28 -34.20
N SER A 77 -14.75 -5.02 -35.48
CA SER A 77 -13.74 -4.73 -36.51
C SER A 77 -13.02 -3.37 -36.36
N SER A 78 -12.75 -2.91 -35.14
CA SER A 78 -11.84 -1.80 -34.86
C SER A 78 -11.09 -2.10 -33.56
N SER A 79 -9.81 -2.43 -33.70
CA SER A 79 -8.88 -2.93 -32.68
C SER A 79 -8.51 -1.91 -31.58
N ALA A 80 -9.47 -1.46 -30.77
CA ALA A 80 -9.17 -1.00 -29.43
C ALA A 80 -9.38 -2.21 -28.50
N SER A 81 -8.28 -2.77 -27.96
CA SER A 81 -8.39 -3.84 -26.96
C SER A 81 -9.31 -3.41 -25.81
N SER A 82 -9.98 -4.37 -25.16
CA SER A 82 -10.83 -4.10 -24.00
C SER A 82 -10.10 -3.25 -22.94
N ILE A 83 -10.82 -2.57 -22.03
CA ILE A 83 -10.16 -1.83 -20.93
C ILE A 83 -9.18 -2.73 -20.18
N ARG A 84 -9.51 -4.01 -19.97
CA ARG A 84 -8.62 -5.03 -19.39
C ARG A 84 -7.31 -5.15 -20.18
N GLY A 85 -7.39 -5.34 -21.51
CA GLY A 85 -6.21 -5.48 -22.37
C GLY A 85 -5.38 -4.21 -22.50
N ARG A 86 -6.02 -3.04 -22.60
CA ARG A 86 -5.30 -1.76 -22.63
C ARG A 86 -4.64 -1.45 -21.30
N PHE A 87 -5.30 -1.77 -20.18
CA PHE A 87 -4.71 -1.59 -18.86
C PHE A 87 -3.54 -2.54 -18.62
N GLU A 88 -3.65 -3.83 -18.98
CA GLU A 88 -2.51 -4.77 -18.90
C GLU A 88 -1.32 -4.26 -19.72
N LYS A 89 -1.55 -3.85 -20.98
CA LYS A 89 -0.50 -3.31 -21.83
C LYS A 89 0.17 -2.10 -21.17
N MET A 90 -0.62 -1.15 -20.67
CA MET A 90 -0.13 0.05 -20.02
C MET A 90 0.75 -0.26 -18.79
N ILE A 91 0.33 -1.15 -17.90
CA ILE A 91 1.12 -1.49 -16.70
C ILE A 91 2.41 -2.25 -17.04
N ARG A 92 2.40 -3.07 -18.09
CA ARG A 92 3.58 -3.76 -18.61
C ARG A 92 4.60 -2.80 -19.20
N GLU A 93 4.15 -1.85 -20.03
CA GLU A 93 5.00 -0.79 -20.58
C GLU A 93 5.55 0.13 -19.49
N ALA A 94 4.76 0.42 -18.46
CA ALA A 94 5.20 1.17 -17.30
C ALA A 94 6.29 0.42 -16.51
N GLN A 95 6.12 -0.89 -16.27
CA GLN A 95 7.15 -1.73 -15.64
C GLN A 95 8.46 -1.71 -16.43
N ASP A 96 8.39 -1.89 -17.75
CA ASP A 96 9.55 -1.85 -18.64
C ASP A 96 10.27 -0.49 -18.57
N SER A 97 9.51 0.61 -18.66
CA SER A 97 10.07 1.96 -18.63
C SER A 97 10.69 2.32 -17.27
N VAL A 98 10.02 1.98 -16.17
CA VAL A 98 10.51 2.25 -14.81
C VAL A 98 11.75 1.43 -14.50
N CYS A 99 11.76 0.14 -14.84
CA CYS A 99 12.93 -0.71 -14.63
C CYS A 99 14.14 -0.19 -15.42
N ALA A 100 13.96 0.12 -16.70
CA ALA A 100 15.04 0.67 -17.54
C ALA A 100 15.60 1.98 -16.98
N ALA A 101 14.75 2.88 -16.47
CA ALA A 101 15.19 4.12 -15.85
C ALA A 101 15.98 3.89 -14.56
N ILE A 102 15.57 2.92 -13.74
CA ILE A 102 16.28 2.55 -12.51
C ILE A 102 17.64 1.89 -12.84
N GLU A 103 17.68 0.95 -13.77
CA GLU A 103 18.93 0.28 -14.21
C GLU A 103 19.92 1.27 -14.80
N ALA A 104 19.46 2.28 -15.55
CA ALA A 104 20.32 3.32 -16.10
C ALA A 104 21.04 4.15 -15.01
N VAL A 105 20.39 4.37 -13.87
CA VAL A 105 20.94 5.13 -12.74
C VAL A 105 21.77 4.24 -11.80
N ASP A 106 21.32 3.00 -11.57
CA ASP A 106 21.98 2.06 -10.65
C ASP A 106 23.22 1.41 -11.29
N GLY A 107 23.13 1.04 -12.57
CA GLY A 107 24.10 0.18 -13.25
C GLY A 107 23.91 -1.33 -12.98
N GLY A 108 23.11 -1.70 -11.98
CA GLY A 108 22.63 -3.07 -11.78
C GLY A 108 21.48 -3.46 -12.71
N LYS A 109 21.05 -4.72 -12.65
CA LYS A 109 19.93 -5.27 -13.44
C LYS A 109 18.87 -5.90 -12.55
N PHE A 110 17.61 -5.77 -12.93
CA PHE A 110 16.52 -6.51 -12.28
C PHE A 110 16.60 -8.00 -12.63
N GLU A 111 16.39 -8.83 -11.61
CA GLU A 111 16.02 -10.23 -11.80
C GLU A 111 14.51 -10.31 -12.07
N GLU A 112 14.13 -10.96 -13.17
CA GLU A 112 12.75 -11.15 -13.58
C GLU A 112 12.27 -12.56 -13.20
N ASP A 113 11.15 -12.62 -12.50
CA ASP A 113 10.44 -13.84 -12.16
C ASP A 113 9.00 -13.77 -12.70
N VAL A 114 8.72 -14.58 -13.71
CA VAL A 114 7.41 -14.70 -14.34
C VAL A 114 6.68 -15.89 -13.73
N TRP A 115 5.42 -15.69 -13.36
CA TRP A 115 4.64 -16.72 -12.68
C TRP A 115 3.19 -16.72 -13.11
N SER A 116 2.56 -17.90 -13.05
CA SER A 116 1.13 -18.10 -13.25
C SER A 116 0.48 -18.67 -11.98
N ARG A 117 -0.84 -18.48 -11.86
CA ARG A 117 -1.62 -19.03 -10.74
C ARG A 117 -2.66 -20.04 -11.23
N PRO A 118 -2.92 -21.15 -10.50
CA PRO A 118 -3.92 -22.13 -10.90
C PRO A 118 -5.34 -21.55 -10.99
N GLY A 119 -5.67 -20.60 -10.11
CA GLY A 119 -6.91 -19.84 -10.16
C GLY A 119 -7.07 -18.86 -11.34
N GLY A 120 -6.08 -18.78 -12.23
CA GLY A 120 -6.12 -18.01 -13.49
C GLY A 120 -5.41 -16.67 -13.46
N GLY A 121 -4.57 -16.41 -14.47
CA GLY A 121 -3.73 -15.23 -14.58
C GLY A 121 -2.31 -15.48 -14.06
N GLY A 122 -1.60 -14.41 -13.73
CA GLY A 122 -0.19 -14.47 -13.34
C GLY A 122 0.40 -13.10 -13.04
N GLY A 123 1.72 -13.00 -13.12
CA GLY A 123 2.44 -11.77 -12.91
C GLY A 123 3.90 -11.84 -13.32
N ILE A 124 4.54 -10.67 -13.25
CA ILE A 124 5.97 -10.48 -13.51
C ILE A 124 6.50 -9.71 -12.31
N SER A 125 7.31 -10.37 -11.51
CA SER A 125 8.05 -9.73 -10.43
C SER A 125 9.44 -9.37 -10.91
N ARG A 126 9.81 -8.10 -10.79
CA ARG A 126 11.19 -7.64 -11.04
C ARG A 126 11.81 -7.13 -9.77
N VAL A 127 12.92 -7.73 -9.35
CA VAL A 127 13.62 -7.37 -8.11
C VAL A 127 15.07 -7.04 -8.41
N LEU A 128 15.53 -5.88 -7.93
CA LEU A 128 16.93 -5.50 -7.86
C LEU A 128 17.30 -5.43 -6.38
N GLN A 129 18.34 -6.14 -5.97
CA GLN A 129 18.79 -6.18 -4.58
C GLN A 129 20.29 -5.97 -4.52
N GLU A 130 20.75 -5.27 -3.48
CA GLU A 130 22.17 -4.91 -3.28
C GLU A 130 22.78 -4.14 -4.47
N GLY A 131 21.99 -3.29 -5.12
CA GLY A 131 22.43 -2.39 -6.18
C GLY A 131 23.34 -1.26 -5.67
N ASN A 132 23.88 -0.48 -6.61
CA ASN A 132 24.79 0.62 -6.29
C ASN A 132 24.05 1.80 -5.65
N VAL A 133 22.85 2.09 -6.14
CA VAL A 133 22.00 3.21 -5.71
C VAL A 133 20.81 2.70 -4.91
N TRP A 134 20.15 1.64 -5.36
CA TRP A 134 19.06 1.00 -4.62
C TRP A 134 19.53 -0.23 -3.87
N GLU A 135 19.31 -0.23 -2.56
CA GLU A 135 19.60 -1.40 -1.72
C GLU A 135 18.58 -2.51 -1.98
N LYS A 136 17.33 -2.12 -2.26
CA LYS A 136 16.28 -3.03 -2.74
C LYS A 136 15.26 -2.24 -3.55
N ALA A 137 14.88 -2.75 -4.71
CA ALA A 137 13.85 -2.21 -5.57
C ALA A 137 12.99 -3.35 -6.12
N GLY A 138 11.67 -3.23 -5.99
CA GLY A 138 10.72 -4.18 -6.55
C GLY A 138 9.72 -3.46 -7.45
N VAL A 139 9.51 -3.95 -8.68
CA VAL A 139 8.50 -3.45 -9.61
C VAL A 139 7.69 -4.65 -10.12
N ASN A 140 6.48 -4.84 -9.59
CA ASN A 140 5.66 -6.01 -9.82
C ASN A 140 4.44 -5.67 -10.67
N VAL A 141 4.20 -6.46 -11.70
CA VAL A 141 2.95 -6.49 -12.46
C VAL A 141 2.18 -7.76 -12.10
N SER A 142 0.88 -7.63 -11.90
CA SER A 142 -0.02 -8.76 -11.69
C SER A 142 -1.28 -8.58 -12.53
N VAL A 143 -1.76 -9.67 -13.11
CA VAL A 143 -3.01 -9.75 -13.86
C VAL A 143 -3.69 -11.04 -13.43
N VAL A 144 -4.72 -10.89 -12.62
CA VAL A 144 -5.36 -12.02 -11.93
C VAL A 144 -6.86 -11.98 -12.13
N TYR A 145 -7.45 -13.15 -12.25
CA TYR A 145 -8.89 -13.27 -12.43
C TYR A 145 -9.38 -14.56 -11.81
N GLY A 146 -10.59 -14.60 -11.28
CA GLY A 146 -11.10 -15.81 -10.64
C GLY A 146 -12.57 -15.68 -10.29
N MET A 147 -13.00 -16.43 -9.30
CA MET A 147 -14.30 -16.27 -8.66
C MET A 147 -14.11 -15.61 -7.30
N MET A 148 -14.85 -14.55 -7.00
CA MET A 148 -14.77 -13.93 -5.68
C MET A 148 -15.36 -14.86 -4.62
N PRO A 149 -14.67 -15.03 -3.48
CA PRO A 149 -15.28 -15.64 -2.30
C PRO A 149 -16.52 -14.83 -1.87
N PRO A 150 -17.61 -15.47 -1.45
CA PRO A 150 -18.82 -14.77 -1.00
C PRO A 150 -18.58 -13.71 0.09
N GLU A 151 -17.55 -13.92 0.92
CA GLU A 151 -17.11 -12.99 1.97
C GLU A 151 -16.47 -11.72 1.41
N ALA A 152 -15.65 -11.84 0.35
CA ALA A 152 -15.05 -10.69 -0.34
C ALA A 152 -16.10 -9.86 -1.09
N TYR A 153 -17.10 -10.51 -1.68
CA TYR A 153 -18.25 -9.83 -2.30
C TYR A 153 -19.06 -9.01 -1.28
N ARG A 154 -19.29 -9.56 -0.07
CA ARG A 154 -19.99 -8.83 1.01
C ARG A 154 -19.19 -7.63 1.49
N ALA A 155 -17.86 -7.74 1.61
CA ALA A 155 -17.00 -6.62 1.94
C ALA A 155 -16.99 -5.53 0.86
N ALA A 156 -17.06 -5.92 -0.43
CA ALA A 156 -17.11 -4.98 -1.56
C ALA A 156 -18.45 -4.25 -1.73
N LYS A 157 -19.58 -4.84 -1.28
CA LYS A 157 -20.91 -4.25 -1.44
C LYS A 157 -21.33 -3.23 -0.37
N GLY A 158 -20.58 -3.08 0.72
CA GLY A 158 -20.98 -2.25 1.86
C GLY A 158 -22.20 -2.81 2.62
N GLU A 159 -22.38 -2.42 3.89
CA GLU A 159 -23.39 -2.98 4.84
C GLU A 159 -24.87 -2.77 4.45
N GLY A 160 -25.19 -2.25 3.26
CA GLY A 160 -26.54 -1.85 2.86
C GLY A 160 -27.32 -2.82 1.96
N SER A 161 -26.76 -3.95 1.51
CA SER A 161 -27.49 -4.85 0.59
C SER A 161 -28.30 -5.91 1.33
N ALA A 162 -29.61 -5.93 1.03
CA ALA A 162 -30.66 -6.71 1.68
C ALA A 162 -30.27 -8.13 2.14
N GLU A 163 -30.58 -8.41 3.41
CA GLU A 163 -30.58 -9.75 3.99
C GLU A 163 -31.39 -10.70 3.11
N GLY A 164 -30.74 -11.72 2.53
CA GLY A 164 -31.44 -12.86 1.92
C GLY A 164 -30.94 -13.36 0.57
N VAL A 165 -30.15 -12.60 -0.18
CA VAL A 165 -29.62 -13.09 -1.47
C VAL A 165 -28.26 -13.74 -1.24
N LYS A 166 -28.21 -15.08 -1.30
CA LYS A 166 -26.94 -15.82 -1.47
C LYS A 166 -26.40 -15.49 -2.86
N ALA A 167 -25.60 -14.44 -2.96
CA ALA A 167 -24.90 -14.14 -4.20
C ALA A 167 -24.04 -15.34 -4.60
N GLY A 168 -24.24 -15.84 -5.82
CA GLY A 168 -23.38 -16.85 -6.41
C GLY A 168 -21.94 -16.34 -6.56
N PRO A 169 -20.98 -17.22 -6.89
CA PRO A 169 -19.60 -16.79 -7.18
C PRO A 169 -19.60 -15.76 -8.32
N VAL A 170 -19.14 -14.55 -8.04
CA VAL A 170 -19.04 -13.47 -9.03
C VAL A 170 -17.63 -13.51 -9.64
N PRO A 171 -17.48 -13.69 -10.96
CA PRO A 171 -16.17 -13.61 -11.58
C PRO A 171 -15.58 -12.21 -11.41
N PHE A 172 -14.28 -12.13 -11.15
CA PHE A 172 -13.55 -10.88 -11.07
C PHE A 172 -12.29 -10.88 -11.93
N PHE A 173 -11.86 -9.66 -12.25
CA PHE A 173 -10.61 -9.31 -12.88
C PHE A 173 -9.92 -8.24 -12.03
N ALA A 174 -8.63 -8.38 -11.80
CA ALA A 174 -7.78 -7.37 -11.18
C ALA A 174 -6.44 -7.34 -11.90
N ALA A 175 -5.99 -6.17 -12.31
CA ALA A 175 -4.65 -5.97 -12.83
C ALA A 175 -4.01 -4.76 -12.18
N GLY A 176 -2.69 -4.77 -12.02
CA GLY A 176 -1.99 -3.62 -11.48
C GLY A 176 -0.48 -3.75 -11.49
N ILE A 177 0.16 -2.57 -11.46
CA ILE A 177 1.57 -2.40 -11.17
C ILE A 177 1.73 -1.90 -9.74
N SER A 178 2.68 -2.46 -8.99
CA SER A 178 3.03 -2.01 -7.65
C SER A 178 4.54 -2.00 -7.51
N SER A 179 5.09 -0.96 -6.90
CA SER A 179 6.51 -0.78 -6.76
C SER A 179 6.86 -0.16 -5.42
N VAL A 180 7.98 -0.62 -4.86
CA VAL A 180 8.65 0.03 -3.72
C VAL A 180 10.14 0.06 -3.99
N LEU A 181 10.73 1.24 -3.83
CA LEU A 181 12.13 1.51 -4.14
C LEU A 181 12.81 2.05 -2.89
N HIS A 182 13.81 1.33 -2.37
CA HIS A 182 14.58 1.70 -1.19
C HIS A 182 16.04 2.04 -1.55
N PRO A 183 16.36 3.33 -1.74
CA PRO A 183 17.74 3.76 -1.95
C PRO A 183 18.66 3.40 -0.79
N LYS A 184 19.94 3.17 -1.12
CA LYS A 184 21.01 2.91 -0.16
C LYS A 184 21.40 4.18 0.60
N ASN A 185 21.45 5.32 -0.08
CA ASN A 185 21.82 6.61 0.50
C ASN A 185 20.67 7.19 1.37
N PRO A 186 20.90 7.57 2.64
CA PRO A 186 19.88 8.17 3.51
C PRO A 186 19.21 9.43 2.95
N PHE A 187 19.91 10.19 2.11
CA PHE A 187 19.38 11.41 1.51
C PHE A 187 18.49 11.15 0.30
N ALA A 188 18.56 9.95 -0.29
CA ALA A 188 17.71 9.54 -1.39
C ALA A 188 16.40 8.91 -0.85
N PRO A 189 15.22 9.44 -1.20
CA PRO A 189 13.95 9.02 -0.60
C PRO A 189 13.49 7.64 -1.08
N THR A 190 12.82 6.90 -0.19
CA THR A 190 12.02 5.74 -0.60
C THR A 190 10.81 6.20 -1.41
N LEU A 191 10.48 5.49 -2.47
CA LEU A 191 9.28 5.73 -3.28
C LEU A 191 8.36 4.51 -3.23
N HIS A 192 7.06 4.75 -3.18
CA HIS A 192 6.05 3.75 -3.51
C HIS A 192 5.14 4.29 -4.62
N PHE A 193 4.75 3.41 -5.54
CA PHE A 193 3.61 3.66 -6.41
C PHE A 193 2.82 2.39 -6.68
N ASN A 194 1.52 2.58 -6.90
CA ASN A 194 0.61 1.54 -7.32
C ASN A 194 -0.41 2.11 -8.29
N TYR A 195 -0.75 1.37 -9.34
CA TYR A 195 -1.88 1.67 -10.22
C TYR A 195 -2.57 0.37 -10.58
N ARG A 196 -3.87 0.28 -10.32
CA ARG A 196 -4.66 -0.94 -10.46
C ARG A 196 -6.04 -0.65 -11.04
N TYR A 197 -6.57 -1.65 -11.71
CA TYR A 197 -7.92 -1.70 -12.23
C TYR A 197 -8.59 -2.98 -11.74
N PHE A 198 -9.82 -2.84 -11.25
CA PHE A 198 -10.64 -3.94 -10.80
C PHE A 198 -11.98 -3.93 -11.54
N GLU A 199 -12.48 -5.12 -11.87
CA GLU A 199 -13.77 -5.29 -12.52
C GLU A 199 -14.42 -6.62 -12.15
N THR A 200 -15.74 -6.62 -11.99
CA THR A 200 -16.57 -7.82 -11.90
C THR A 200 -17.32 -8.06 -13.19
N ASP A 201 -17.54 -9.33 -13.53
CA ASP A 201 -18.49 -9.68 -14.58
C ASP A 201 -19.93 -9.44 -14.09
N ALA A 202 -20.85 -9.18 -15.02
CA ALA A 202 -22.27 -9.06 -14.70
C ALA A 202 -22.78 -10.37 -14.07
N PRO A 203 -23.52 -10.32 -12.95
CA PRO A 203 -24.13 -11.50 -12.35
C PRO A 203 -24.99 -12.28 -13.36
N LYS A 204 -24.71 -13.57 -13.55
CA LYS A 204 -25.47 -14.43 -14.49
C LYS A 204 -26.92 -14.64 -14.05
N ASP A 205 -27.14 -14.55 -12.75
CA ASP A 205 -28.36 -14.75 -12.00
C ASP A 205 -29.21 -13.48 -11.85
N THR A 206 -28.73 -12.33 -12.33
CA THR A 206 -29.54 -11.09 -12.38
C THR A 206 -29.35 -10.41 -13.74
N PRO A 207 -30.12 -10.83 -14.77
CA PRO A 207 -30.12 -10.17 -16.08
C PRO A 207 -30.37 -8.66 -15.92
N GLY A 208 -29.41 -7.83 -16.34
CA GLY A 208 -29.47 -6.37 -16.23
C GLY A 208 -28.70 -5.75 -15.05
N ALA A 209 -28.10 -6.54 -14.16
CA ALA A 209 -27.21 -5.99 -13.12
C ALA A 209 -25.91 -5.43 -13.73
N PRO A 210 -25.49 -4.19 -13.39
CA PRO A 210 -24.31 -3.58 -13.98
C PRO A 210 -23.02 -4.25 -13.50
N ARG A 211 -22.01 -4.30 -14.37
CA ARG A 211 -20.62 -4.63 -14.02
C ARG A 211 -20.13 -3.58 -13.01
N GLN A 212 -19.52 -4.01 -11.91
CA GLN A 212 -18.82 -3.07 -11.02
C GLN A 212 -17.36 -3.02 -11.43
N TRP A 213 -16.81 -1.80 -11.49
CA TRP A 213 -15.43 -1.56 -11.80
C TRP A 213 -14.95 -0.30 -11.08
N TRP A 214 -13.64 -0.21 -10.88
CA TRP A 214 -12.99 0.99 -10.36
C TRP A 214 -11.50 0.97 -10.66
N PHE A 215 -10.92 2.17 -10.67
CA PHE A 215 -9.48 2.37 -10.65
C PHE A 215 -9.03 2.70 -9.23
N GLY A 216 -7.79 2.33 -8.91
CA GLY A 216 -7.13 2.72 -7.69
C GLY A 216 -5.65 2.93 -7.93
N GLY A 217 -5.00 3.73 -7.11
CA GLY A 217 -3.58 3.96 -7.25
C GLY A 217 -3.07 5.15 -6.48
N GLY A 218 -1.82 5.49 -6.77
CA GLY A 218 -1.10 6.55 -6.09
C GLY A 218 0.40 6.42 -6.26
N THR A 219 1.09 7.52 -6.02
CA THR A 219 2.55 7.59 -5.88
C THR A 219 2.83 8.45 -4.66
N ASP A 220 3.66 7.96 -3.73
CA ASP A 220 4.02 8.66 -2.50
C ASP A 220 5.52 8.58 -2.20
N LEU A 221 6.01 9.60 -1.50
CA LEU A 221 7.42 9.81 -1.21
C LEU A 221 7.70 9.70 0.30
N THR A 222 8.69 8.87 0.65
CA THR A 222 9.13 8.64 2.03
C THR A 222 10.63 8.95 2.20
N PRO A 223 11.00 10.22 2.38
CA PRO A 223 12.38 10.61 2.69
C PRO A 223 12.79 10.23 4.12
N ALA A 224 14.09 10.09 4.36
CA ALA A 224 14.67 10.12 5.71
C ALA A 224 15.15 11.53 6.10
N TYR A 225 15.44 12.40 5.13
CA TYR A 225 15.79 13.81 5.32
C TYR A 225 15.00 14.68 4.34
N ILE A 226 14.59 15.87 4.76
CA ILE A 226 13.79 16.77 3.91
C ILE A 226 14.69 17.71 3.13
N PHE A 227 14.54 17.68 1.80
CA PHE A 227 14.95 18.74 0.90
C PHE A 227 13.69 19.35 0.28
N GLU A 228 13.36 20.59 0.64
CA GLU A 228 12.08 21.19 0.25
C GLU A 228 11.89 21.25 -1.26
N GLU A 229 12.97 21.51 -2.01
CA GLU A 229 12.99 21.53 -3.46
C GLU A 229 12.61 20.17 -4.07
N ASP A 230 13.04 19.08 -3.47
CA ASP A 230 12.75 17.72 -3.94
C ASP A 230 11.28 17.37 -3.69
N VAL A 231 10.78 17.72 -2.51
CA VAL A 231 9.37 17.49 -2.15
C VAL A 231 8.45 18.35 -3.02
N LYS A 232 8.79 19.62 -3.25
CA LYS A 232 8.06 20.52 -4.17
C LYS A 232 8.09 19.99 -5.60
N HIS A 233 9.25 19.52 -6.08
CA HIS A 233 9.39 18.91 -7.41
C HIS A 233 8.45 17.70 -7.56
N PHE A 234 8.51 16.77 -6.61
CA PHE A 234 7.67 15.58 -6.60
C PHE A 234 6.18 15.93 -6.67
N HIS A 235 5.70 16.76 -5.75
CA HIS A 235 4.30 17.16 -5.68
C HIS A 235 3.86 18.01 -6.88
N THR A 236 4.74 18.85 -7.44
CA THR A 236 4.45 19.59 -8.68
C THR A 236 4.22 18.65 -9.85
N VAL A 237 5.03 17.60 -9.99
CA VAL A 237 4.87 16.62 -11.08
C VAL A 237 3.56 15.84 -10.92
N GLN A 238 3.24 15.40 -9.70
CA GLN A 238 1.95 14.73 -9.42
C GLN A 238 0.76 15.65 -9.69
N LYS A 239 0.83 16.92 -9.25
CA LYS A 239 -0.21 17.92 -9.51
C LYS A 239 -0.42 18.16 -11.00
N LYS A 240 0.66 18.29 -11.78
CA LYS A 240 0.58 18.46 -13.25
C LYS A 240 -0.09 17.27 -13.93
N ALA A 241 0.14 16.05 -13.46
CA ALA A 241 -0.54 14.85 -13.97
C ALA A 241 -2.05 14.91 -13.67
N CYS A 242 -2.43 15.27 -12.45
CA CYS A 242 -3.83 15.43 -12.04
C CYS A 242 -4.55 16.57 -12.78
N ASP A 243 -3.91 17.74 -12.89
CA ASP A 243 -4.50 18.96 -13.49
C ASP A 243 -4.87 18.80 -14.97
N LYS A 244 -4.30 17.80 -15.68
CA LYS A 244 -4.68 17.45 -17.05
C LYS A 244 -6.11 16.90 -17.19
N PHE A 245 -6.69 16.40 -16.09
CA PHE A 245 -7.98 15.72 -16.09
C PHE A 245 -9.02 16.51 -15.30
N ASP A 246 -8.70 16.84 -14.05
CA ASP A 246 -9.57 17.61 -13.17
C ASP A 246 -8.71 18.36 -12.13
N PRO A 247 -8.76 19.70 -12.06
CA PRO A 247 -8.00 20.47 -11.08
C PRO A 247 -8.28 20.11 -9.61
N SER A 248 -9.40 19.46 -9.32
CA SER A 248 -9.75 18.99 -7.97
C SER A 248 -9.07 17.67 -7.59
N PHE A 249 -8.50 16.92 -8.55
CA PHE A 249 -7.89 15.63 -8.30
C PHE A 249 -6.69 15.72 -7.37
N TYR A 250 -5.76 16.63 -7.63
CA TYR A 250 -4.58 16.77 -6.77
C TYR A 250 -4.94 17.08 -5.30
N PRO A 251 -5.73 18.13 -4.97
CA PRO A 251 -6.05 18.41 -3.58
C PRO A 251 -6.83 17.26 -2.91
N LYS A 252 -7.76 16.61 -3.64
CA LYS A 252 -8.52 15.44 -3.14
C LYS A 252 -7.57 14.27 -2.82
N PHE A 253 -6.74 13.88 -3.78
CA PHE A 253 -5.90 12.69 -3.69
C PHE A 253 -4.66 12.91 -2.81
N LYS A 254 -4.15 14.14 -2.72
CA LYS A 254 -3.09 14.50 -1.77
C LYS A 254 -3.59 14.38 -0.33
N LYS A 255 -4.76 14.95 -0.02
CA LYS A 255 -5.35 14.81 1.30
C LYS A 255 -5.60 13.34 1.64
N TRP A 256 -6.13 12.57 0.69
CA TRP A 256 -6.36 11.14 0.90
C TRP A 256 -5.04 10.38 1.14
N CYS A 257 -3.95 10.75 0.45
CA CYS A 257 -2.64 10.18 0.68
C CYS A 257 -2.15 10.44 2.12
N ASP A 258 -2.30 11.67 2.62
CA ASP A 258 -1.93 12.04 3.99
C ASP A 258 -2.72 11.26 5.05
N ASP A 259 -4.00 10.99 4.77
CA ASP A 259 -4.90 10.25 5.66
C ASP A 259 -4.63 8.73 5.61
N TYR A 260 -4.34 8.19 4.42
CA TYR A 260 -4.15 6.75 4.20
C TYR A 260 -2.85 6.24 4.83
N PHE A 261 -1.74 6.97 4.64
CA PHE A 261 -0.42 6.56 5.11
C PHE A 261 -0.13 6.97 6.57
N PHE A 262 -1.17 7.06 7.40
CA PHE A 262 -1.08 7.43 8.81
C PHE A 262 -0.85 6.23 9.73
N ILE A 263 0.25 6.25 10.48
CA ILE A 263 0.63 5.22 11.45
C ILE A 263 -0.04 5.56 12.79
N LYS A 264 -1.26 5.06 12.99
CA LYS A 264 -2.13 5.44 14.12
C LYS A 264 -1.46 5.33 15.49
N HIS A 265 -0.68 4.27 15.73
CA HIS A 265 -0.01 4.06 17.01
C HIS A 265 1.24 4.93 17.23
N ARG A 266 1.71 5.63 16.20
CA ARG A 266 2.83 6.60 16.29
C ARG A 266 2.36 8.05 16.21
N GLY A 267 1.16 8.31 15.71
CA GLY A 267 0.65 9.68 15.52
C GLY A 267 1.34 10.42 14.36
N GLU A 268 1.98 9.70 13.44
CA GLU A 268 2.75 10.27 12.31
C GLU A 268 2.37 9.58 10.99
N ARG A 269 2.63 10.24 9.87
CA ARG A 269 2.54 9.63 8.52
C ARG A 269 3.83 8.89 8.22
N ARG A 270 3.74 7.92 7.33
CA ARG A 270 4.90 7.14 6.85
C ARG A 270 5.96 8.04 6.21
N GLY A 271 5.52 9.01 5.42
CA GLY A 271 6.34 9.95 4.66
C GLY A 271 5.59 11.26 4.39
N LEU A 272 5.94 11.94 3.29
CA LEU A 272 5.46 13.29 2.96
C LEU A 272 4.35 13.30 1.90
N GLY A 273 3.63 12.17 1.79
CA GLY A 273 2.47 12.02 0.93
C GLY A 273 2.80 11.99 -0.56
N GLY A 274 1.82 12.40 -1.35
CA GLY A 274 1.81 12.31 -2.80
C GLY A 274 0.36 12.32 -3.28
N ILE A 275 -0.04 11.36 -4.09
CA ILE A 275 -1.45 11.14 -4.44
C ILE A 275 -1.87 9.74 -4.06
N PHE A 276 -3.11 9.59 -3.58
CA PHE A 276 -3.75 8.31 -3.33
C PHE A 276 -5.23 8.38 -3.73
N PHE A 277 -5.70 7.36 -4.43
CA PHE A 277 -7.11 7.19 -4.78
C PHE A 277 -7.47 5.69 -4.80
N ASP A 278 -8.72 5.42 -4.47
CA ASP A 278 -9.31 4.09 -4.49
C ASP A 278 -10.79 4.23 -4.85
N ASP A 279 -11.41 3.12 -5.25
CA ASP A 279 -12.83 3.09 -5.62
C ASP A 279 -13.23 4.19 -6.64
N LEU A 280 -12.29 4.60 -7.51
CA LEU A 280 -12.49 5.69 -8.46
C LEU A 280 -13.27 5.18 -9.68
N ASN A 281 -14.55 5.53 -9.75
CA ASN A 281 -15.49 5.14 -10.80
C ASN A 281 -16.60 6.18 -11.05
N ASP A 282 -16.40 7.40 -10.56
CA ASP A 282 -17.31 8.55 -10.67
C ASP A 282 -17.15 9.33 -12.00
N TYR A 283 -16.29 8.84 -12.90
CA TYR A 283 -16.03 9.43 -14.22
C TYR A 283 -16.11 8.37 -15.32
N ASP A 284 -16.08 8.80 -16.57
CA ASP A 284 -16.00 7.90 -17.72
C ASP A 284 -14.77 6.96 -17.64
N GLN A 285 -14.98 5.70 -17.98
CA GLN A 285 -13.96 4.65 -17.82
C GLN A 285 -12.73 4.89 -18.70
N GLU A 286 -12.90 5.46 -19.90
CA GLU A 286 -11.80 5.81 -20.80
C GLU A 286 -10.97 6.95 -20.23
N MET A 287 -11.63 7.96 -19.66
CA MET A 287 -10.98 9.07 -18.98
C MET A 287 -10.13 8.57 -17.81
N LEU A 288 -10.65 7.64 -16.99
CA LEU A 288 -9.92 7.09 -15.84
C LEU A 288 -8.77 6.16 -16.23
N LEU A 289 -8.89 5.43 -17.34
CA LEU A 289 -7.76 4.70 -17.94
C LEU A 289 -6.66 5.68 -18.39
N ALA A 290 -7.03 6.76 -19.07
CA ALA A 290 -6.09 7.80 -19.50
C ALA A 290 -5.43 8.50 -18.29
N PHE A 291 -6.20 8.78 -17.22
CA PHE A 291 -5.67 9.33 -15.98
C PHE A 291 -4.65 8.40 -15.33
N SER A 292 -4.99 7.11 -15.18
CA SER A 292 -4.06 6.10 -14.66
C SER A 292 -2.78 6.01 -15.50
N THR A 293 -2.90 6.12 -16.82
CA THR A 293 -1.77 6.13 -17.76
C THR A 293 -0.89 7.38 -17.61
N GLU A 294 -1.48 8.55 -17.39
CA GLU A 294 -0.71 9.78 -17.12
C GLU A 294 0.01 9.69 -15.78
N CYS A 295 -0.66 9.16 -14.75
CA CYS A 295 -0.05 8.97 -13.44
C CYS A 295 1.12 7.97 -13.47
N THR A 296 1.05 6.86 -14.23
CA THR A 296 2.21 5.96 -14.38
C THR A 296 3.37 6.65 -15.08
N LYS A 297 3.11 7.49 -16.09
CA LYS A 297 4.13 8.29 -16.78
C LYS A 297 4.75 9.38 -15.90
N SER A 298 4.07 9.82 -14.84
CA SER A 298 4.58 10.83 -13.92
C SER A 298 5.65 10.30 -12.94
N VAL A 299 5.72 8.98 -12.74
CA VAL A 299 6.62 8.34 -11.76
C VAL A 299 8.10 8.68 -12.01
N ILE A 300 8.60 8.42 -13.22
CA ILE A 300 9.99 8.65 -13.60
C ILE A 300 10.39 10.13 -13.44
N PRO A 301 9.68 11.11 -14.04
CA PRO A 301 10.04 12.52 -13.90
C PRO A 301 9.86 13.04 -12.48
N ALA A 302 8.96 12.45 -11.67
CA ALA A 302 8.81 12.83 -10.25
C ALA A 302 9.99 12.34 -9.39
N TYR A 303 10.59 11.19 -9.72
CA TYR A 303 11.53 10.50 -8.83
C TYR A 303 12.98 10.54 -9.28
N ILE A 304 13.29 10.19 -10.53
CA ILE A 304 14.68 10.04 -11.00
C ILE A 304 15.50 11.32 -10.82
N PRO A 305 14.98 12.54 -11.12
CA PRO A 305 15.74 13.76 -10.88
C PRO A 305 16.15 13.98 -9.41
N ILE A 306 15.33 13.52 -8.46
CA ILE A 306 15.65 13.57 -7.02
C ILE A 306 16.80 12.60 -6.72
N ILE A 307 16.70 11.37 -7.22
CA ILE A 307 17.73 10.35 -7.00
C ILE A 307 19.09 10.78 -7.57
N GLU A 308 19.13 11.36 -8.77
CA GLU A 308 20.37 11.86 -9.36
C GLU A 308 21.05 12.93 -8.51
N ARG A 309 20.28 13.78 -7.80
CA ARG A 309 20.84 14.77 -6.88
C ARG A 309 21.35 14.15 -5.58
N CYS A 310 20.64 13.14 -5.07
CA CYS A 310 20.86 12.63 -3.71
C CYS A 310 21.77 11.40 -3.62
N LYS A 311 21.88 10.59 -4.68
CA LYS A 311 22.51 9.26 -4.62
C LYS A 311 23.98 9.28 -4.18
N ASP A 312 24.72 10.31 -4.57
CA ASP A 312 26.16 10.44 -4.32
C ASP A 312 26.51 11.35 -3.12
N MET A 313 25.50 11.85 -2.39
CA MET A 313 25.74 12.73 -1.24
C MET A 313 26.48 11.98 -0.11
N PRO A 314 27.56 12.54 0.46
CA PRO A 314 28.29 11.91 1.55
C PRO A 314 27.41 11.87 2.82
N PHE A 315 27.36 10.71 3.48
CA PHE A 315 26.57 10.52 4.70
C PHE A 315 27.40 9.88 5.81
N THR A 316 26.94 10.00 7.06
CA THR A 316 27.57 9.41 8.24
C THR A 316 26.79 8.20 8.72
N GLU A 317 27.37 7.41 9.62
CA GLU A 317 26.67 6.30 10.28
C GLU A 317 25.42 6.76 11.05
N GLN A 318 25.40 8.00 11.56
CA GLN A 318 24.21 8.58 12.20
C GLN A 318 23.09 8.77 11.18
N HIS A 319 23.39 9.30 9.99
CA HIS A 319 22.39 9.42 8.92
C HIS A 319 21.84 8.05 8.49
N LYS A 320 22.71 7.03 8.41
CA LYS A 320 22.29 5.68 8.08
C LYS A 320 21.42 5.08 9.19
N ALA A 321 21.78 5.26 10.46
CA ALA A 321 20.98 4.79 11.59
C ALA A 321 19.57 5.41 11.60
N TRP A 322 19.46 6.72 11.33
CA TRP A 322 18.16 7.37 11.19
C TRP A 322 17.34 6.81 10.02
N GLN A 323 17.96 6.59 8.85
CA GLN A 323 17.29 5.92 7.73
C GLN A 323 16.72 4.56 8.14
N GLN A 324 17.45 3.77 8.94
CA GLN A 324 16.97 2.47 9.41
C GLN A 324 15.77 2.58 10.37
N LEU A 325 15.73 3.61 11.23
CA LEU A 325 14.58 3.89 12.09
C LEU A 325 13.35 4.30 11.25
N ARG A 326 13.53 5.15 10.23
CA ARG A 326 12.46 5.53 9.29
C ARG A 326 11.95 4.34 8.48
N ARG A 327 12.83 3.44 8.07
CA ARG A 327 12.45 2.16 7.45
C ARG A 327 11.69 1.24 8.41
N GLY A 328 11.99 1.27 9.71
CA GLY A 328 11.19 0.61 10.73
C GLY A 328 9.73 1.09 10.72
N ARG A 329 9.49 2.40 10.56
CA ARG A 329 8.14 2.97 10.39
C ARG A 329 7.47 2.50 9.10
N TYR A 330 8.23 2.36 8.01
CA TYR A 330 7.74 1.81 6.75
C TYR A 330 7.21 0.37 6.93
N VAL A 331 7.99 -0.47 7.62
CA VAL A 331 7.60 -1.85 7.96
C VAL A 331 6.38 -1.88 8.88
N GLU A 332 6.34 -1.03 9.92
CA GLU A 332 5.19 -0.90 10.82
C GLU A 332 3.90 -0.60 10.03
N PHE A 333 3.94 0.33 9.07
CA PHE A 333 2.79 0.65 8.24
C PHE A 333 2.36 -0.56 7.39
N ASN A 334 3.29 -1.14 6.63
CA ASN A 334 2.97 -2.20 5.67
C ASN A 334 2.39 -3.45 6.36
N LEU A 335 2.91 -3.83 7.53
CA LEU A 335 2.47 -5.05 8.21
C LEU A 335 1.21 -4.86 9.06
N VAL A 336 0.90 -3.64 9.51
CA VAL A 336 -0.21 -3.37 10.44
C VAL A 336 -1.42 -2.72 9.75
N TYR A 337 -1.19 -1.81 8.81
CA TYR A 337 -2.25 -0.94 8.27
C TYR A 337 -2.47 -1.08 6.78
N ASP A 338 -1.46 -1.48 6.00
CA ASP A 338 -1.62 -1.55 4.56
C ASP A 338 -2.65 -2.62 4.15
N ARG A 339 -3.73 -2.16 3.50
CA ARG A 339 -4.83 -3.02 3.06
C ARG A 339 -4.36 -3.99 1.99
N GLY A 340 -3.48 -3.57 1.07
CA GLY A 340 -2.96 -4.39 -0.01
C GLY A 340 -2.15 -5.59 0.52
N THR A 341 -1.19 -5.31 1.40
CA THR A 341 -0.37 -6.34 2.06
C THR A 341 -1.24 -7.29 2.88
N THR A 342 -2.13 -6.76 3.72
CA THR A 342 -3.02 -7.58 4.56
C THR A 342 -3.93 -8.48 3.72
N PHE A 343 -4.51 -7.95 2.65
CA PHE A 343 -5.37 -8.70 1.74
C PHE A 343 -4.58 -9.81 1.04
N GLY A 344 -3.42 -9.50 0.46
CA GLY A 344 -2.58 -10.48 -0.22
C GLY A 344 -2.16 -11.65 0.68
N LEU A 345 -1.73 -11.34 1.91
CA LEU A 345 -1.33 -12.37 2.89
C LEU A 345 -2.50 -13.25 3.33
N LYS A 346 -3.71 -12.69 3.46
CA LYS A 346 -4.91 -13.43 3.89
C LYS A 346 -5.56 -14.26 2.77
N THR A 347 -5.38 -13.84 1.51
CA THR A 347 -6.04 -14.47 0.36
C THR A 347 -5.14 -15.46 -0.39
N GLY A 348 -3.93 -15.71 0.11
CA GLY A 348 -2.99 -16.66 -0.49
C GLY A 348 -2.35 -16.13 -1.78
N GLY A 349 -2.10 -14.82 -1.87
CA GLY A 349 -1.28 -14.27 -2.95
C GLY A 349 0.20 -14.62 -2.79
N ARG A 350 0.98 -14.41 -3.86
CA ARG A 350 2.42 -14.72 -3.89
C ARG A 350 3.17 -13.93 -2.82
N ILE A 351 3.54 -14.62 -1.74
CA ILE A 351 4.10 -14.00 -0.53
C ILE A 351 5.34 -13.18 -0.83
N GLU A 352 6.27 -13.72 -1.63
CA GLU A 352 7.51 -13.02 -1.99
C GLU A 352 7.27 -11.77 -2.85
N SER A 353 6.22 -11.77 -3.69
CA SER A 353 5.82 -10.56 -4.43
C SER A 353 5.19 -9.51 -3.52
N ILE A 354 4.47 -9.92 -2.47
CA ILE A 354 3.84 -9.01 -1.51
C ILE A 354 4.90 -8.38 -0.59
N LEU A 355 5.83 -9.18 -0.09
CA LEU A 355 6.85 -8.76 0.88
C LEU A 355 8.08 -8.09 0.22
N VAL A 356 8.11 -7.98 -1.11
CA VAL A 356 9.12 -7.16 -1.82
C VAL A 356 9.15 -5.71 -1.31
N SER A 357 8.00 -5.23 -0.80
CA SER A 357 7.81 -3.90 -0.22
C SER A 357 8.59 -3.66 1.06
N LEU A 358 9.12 -4.71 1.71
CA LEU A 358 9.93 -4.56 2.91
C LEU A 358 11.39 -4.25 2.53
N PRO A 359 12.03 -3.28 3.22
CA PRO A 359 13.43 -2.94 2.99
C PRO A 359 14.36 -4.10 3.36
N LEU A 360 15.58 -4.11 2.82
CA LEU A 360 16.58 -5.13 3.14
C LEU A 360 16.94 -5.12 4.64
N THR A 361 17.05 -3.92 5.21
CA THR A 361 17.28 -3.72 6.64
C THR A 361 16.37 -2.62 7.20
N ALA A 362 16.04 -2.76 8.48
CA ALA A 362 15.32 -1.79 9.30
C ALA A 362 15.78 -1.89 10.76
N ARG A 363 15.53 -0.85 11.56
CA ARG A 363 15.95 -0.76 12.97
C ARG A 363 14.81 -0.26 13.84
N TRP A 364 14.75 -0.78 15.07
CA TRP A 364 13.89 -0.29 16.13
C TRP A 364 14.73 -0.04 17.37
N GLU A 365 14.54 1.13 17.96
CA GLU A 365 15.18 1.53 19.22
C GLU A 365 14.11 1.90 20.23
N TYR A 366 14.37 1.55 21.49
CA TYR A 366 13.48 1.87 22.59
C TYR A 366 13.49 3.38 22.86
N ASP A 367 12.32 4.02 22.77
CA ASP A 367 12.09 5.44 23.08
C ASP A 367 13.06 6.43 22.40
N HIS A 368 13.52 6.09 21.19
CA HIS A 368 14.34 7.02 20.41
C HIS A 368 13.54 8.25 19.98
N GLN A 369 14.05 9.43 20.32
CA GLN A 369 13.49 10.73 19.93
C GLN A 369 14.62 11.59 19.33
N PRO A 370 14.49 12.09 18.09
CA PRO A 370 15.50 12.99 17.53
C PRO A 370 15.50 14.32 18.28
N GLU A 371 16.66 14.99 18.33
CA GLU A 371 16.81 16.30 18.98
C GLU A 371 15.93 17.35 18.27
N GLU A 372 15.18 18.14 19.03
CA GLU A 372 14.33 19.19 18.47
C GLU A 372 15.15 20.20 17.66
N GLY A 373 14.68 20.53 16.45
CA GLY A 373 15.38 21.41 15.52
C GLY A 373 16.46 20.74 14.65
N SER A 374 16.82 19.47 14.92
CA SER A 374 17.66 18.66 14.01
C SER A 374 16.99 18.39 12.66
N GLU A 375 17.76 17.94 11.67
CA GLU A 375 17.20 17.57 10.35
C GLU A 375 16.26 16.36 10.46
N GLU A 376 16.57 15.42 11.35
CA GLU A 376 15.73 14.26 11.69
C GLU A 376 14.39 14.71 12.29
N TRP A 377 14.42 15.71 13.19
CA TRP A 377 13.22 16.27 13.79
C TRP A 377 12.37 17.02 12.76
N LYS A 378 12.98 17.75 11.81
CA LYS A 378 12.22 18.42 10.73
C LYS A 378 11.41 17.43 9.90
N LEU A 379 11.98 16.25 9.61
CA LEU A 379 11.21 15.17 8.98
C LEU A 379 10.05 14.72 9.86
N LEU A 380 10.32 14.44 11.12
CA LEU A 380 9.32 13.94 12.05
C LEU A 380 8.15 14.94 12.21
N ASP A 381 8.45 16.24 12.36
CA ASP A 381 7.45 17.31 12.40
C ASP A 381 6.56 17.30 11.16
N ALA A 382 7.14 17.21 9.95
CA ALA A 382 6.36 17.16 8.72
C ALA A 382 5.50 15.88 8.59
N CYS A 383 5.94 14.76 9.16
CA CYS A 383 5.14 13.54 9.25
C CYS A 383 4.02 13.65 10.30
N ILE A 384 4.18 14.42 11.37
CA ILE A 384 3.14 14.66 12.40
C ILE A 384 2.16 15.75 11.92
N ASN A 385 2.65 16.73 11.19
CA ASN A 385 1.94 17.92 10.73
C ASN A 385 2.04 18.03 9.20
N PRO A 386 1.15 17.37 8.43
CA PRO A 386 1.23 17.35 6.98
C PRO A 386 1.13 18.77 6.42
N LYS A 387 2.01 19.07 5.47
CA LYS A 387 2.16 20.41 4.87
C LYS A 387 1.57 20.43 3.46
N GLU A 388 1.16 21.61 3.00
CA GLU A 388 0.90 21.84 1.58
C GLU A 388 2.23 22.19 0.90
N TRP A 389 2.58 21.43 -0.14
CA TRP A 389 3.87 21.55 -0.80
C TRP A 389 3.82 22.41 -2.07
N VAL A 390 2.66 22.52 -2.73
CA VAL A 390 2.47 23.25 -4.01
C VAL A 390 1.13 23.93 -4.11
#